data_AF-A0A433EKP3-F1
#
_entry.id   AF-A0A433EKP3-F1
#
_cell.length_a   1.000
_cell.length_b   1.000
_cell.length_c   1.000
_cell.angle_alpha   90.00
_cell.angle_beta   90.00
_cell.angle_gamma   90.00
#
_symmetry.space_group_name_H-M   'P 1'
#
loop_
_entity.id
_entity.type
_entity.pdbx_description
1 polymer ?
#
loop_
_entity_poly.entity_id
_entity_poly.type
_entity_poly.pdbx_seq_one_letter_code
_entity_poly.pdbx_strand_id
1 'polypeptide(L)'
;MGYLFAVLTIALYVLYIGLLLRMMFDWVRIFSPTWRPRGPVLVVASAVYGVTDWPMNLLRKVVPPLRLGNVALDMGFLILIIAVSFLLNGLQYLTAITS
;
A
#
# COMPACT_ATOMS: atom_id res chain seq x y z
N MET A 1 -8.27 25.26 -10.68
CA MET A 1 -6.96 24.73 -10.22
C MET A 1 -7.07 23.87 -8.96
N GLY A 2 -7.85 24.22 -7.93
CA GLY A 2 -7.96 23.39 -6.70
C GLY A 2 -8.61 22.00 -6.85
N TYR A 3 -9.57 21.85 -7.76
CA TYR A 3 -10.29 20.57 -7.93
C TYR A 3 -9.43 19.44 -8.52
N LEU A 4 -8.49 19.76 -9.42
CA LEU A 4 -7.57 18.77 -10.00
C LEU A 4 -6.63 18.20 -8.93
N PHE A 5 -6.06 19.06 -8.08
CA PHE A 5 -5.23 18.63 -6.95
C PHE A 5 -6.04 17.82 -5.94
N ALA A 6 -7.28 18.21 -5.65
CA ALA A 6 -8.15 17.47 -4.74
C ALA A 6 -8.43 16.03 -5.23
N VAL A 7 -8.76 15.86 -6.51
CA VAL A 7 -9.02 14.54 -7.11
C VAL A 7 -7.76 13.66 -7.07
N LEU A 8 -6.59 14.23 -7.39
CA LEU A 8 -5.33 13.51 -7.34
C LEU A 8 -4.98 13.07 -5.91
N THR A 9 -5.16 13.96 -4.93
CA THR A 9 -4.94 13.65 -3.51
C THR A 9 -5.85 12.54 -3.02
N ILE A 10 -7.14 12.56 -3.40
CA ILE A 10 -8.08 11.48 -3.04
C ILE A 10 -7.63 10.14 -3.64
N ALA A 11 -7.22 10.11 -4.91
CA ALA A 11 -6.74 8.89 -5.54
C ALA A 11 -5.50 8.31 -4.82
N LEU A 12 -4.56 9.18 -4.41
CA LEU A 12 -3.39 8.78 -3.63
C LEU A 12 -3.78 8.24 -2.25
N TYR A 13 -4.76 8.84 -1.58
CA TYR A 13 -5.26 8.34 -0.30
C TYR A 13 -5.94 6.97 -0.40
N VAL A 14 -6.73 6.73 -1.45
CA VAL A 14 -7.34 5.42 -1.70
C VAL A 14 -6.26 4.35 -1.89
N LEU A 15 -5.22 4.67 -2.67
CA LEU A 15 -4.07 3.79 -2.86
C LEU A 15 -3.32 3.54 -1.55
N TYR A 16 -3.12 4.57 -0.73
CA TYR A 16 -2.50 4.46 0.60
C TYR A 16 -3.30 3.55 1.55
N ILE A 17 -4.61 3.74 1.64
CA ILE A 17 -5.49 2.89 2.46
C ILE A 17 -5.49 1.45 1.93
N GLY A 18 -5.48 1.26 0.61
CA GLY A 18 -5.33 -0.06 0.00
C GLY A 18 -4.03 -0.75 0.44
N LEU A 19 -2.91 -0.03 0.44
CA LEU A 19 -1.63 -0.57 0.91
C LEU A 19 -1.66 -0.96 2.40
N LEU A 20 -2.33 -0.16 3.24
CA LEU A 20 -2.54 -0.49 4.66
C LEU A 20 -3.43 -1.73 4.84
N LEU A 21 -4.49 -1.88 4.06
CA LEU A 21 -5.34 -3.07 4.10
C LEU A 21 -4.57 -4.31 3.65
N ARG A 22 -3.74 -4.19 2.62
CA ARG A 22 -2.82 -5.25 2.18
C ARG A 22 -1.90 -5.69 3.32
N MET A 23 -1.32 -4.74 4.07
CA MET A 23 -0.55 -5.03 5.28
C MET A 23 -1.32 -5.92 6.24
N MET A 24 -2.55 -5.52 6.56
CA MET A 24 -3.37 -6.18 7.55
C MET A 24 -3.64 -7.62 7.11
N PHE A 25 -3.94 -7.84 5.83
CA PHE A 25 -4.13 -9.20 5.30
C PHE A 25 -2.86 -10.05 5.35
N ASP A 26 -1.70 -9.47 5.06
CA ASP A 26 -0.42 -10.20 5.13
C ASP A 26 -0.08 -10.53 6.60
N TRP A 27 -0.34 -9.65 7.55
CA TRP A 27 -0.22 -9.93 8.99
C TRP A 27 -1.19 -11.00 9.45
N VAL A 28 -2.45 -10.95 9.05
CA VAL A 28 -3.45 -11.98 9.38
C VAL A 28 -2.97 -13.35 8.90
N ARG A 29 -2.35 -13.45 7.72
CA ARG A 29 -1.77 -14.71 7.23
C ARG A 29 -0.55 -15.17 8.03
N ILE A 30 0.27 -14.25 8.54
CA ILE A 30 1.42 -14.60 9.41
C ILE A 30 0.92 -15.14 10.75
N PHE A 31 -0.05 -14.46 11.38
CA PHE A 31 -0.61 -14.86 12.67
C PHE A 31 -1.56 -16.06 12.56
N SER A 32 -2.18 -16.26 11.40
CA SER A 32 -3.06 -17.40 11.11
C SER A 32 -2.76 -17.97 9.73
N PRO A 33 -1.74 -18.85 9.60
CA PRO A 33 -1.35 -19.43 8.31
C PRO A 33 -2.43 -20.27 7.63
N THR A 34 -3.39 -20.78 8.39
CA THR A 34 -4.53 -21.56 7.89
C THR A 34 -5.71 -20.69 7.45
N TRP A 35 -5.65 -19.38 7.73
CA TRP A 35 -6.72 -18.44 7.38
C TRP A 35 -6.79 -18.23 5.86
N ARG A 36 -8.01 -18.34 5.33
CA ARG A 36 -8.32 -18.01 3.94
C ARG A 36 -9.48 -17.03 3.94
N PRO A 37 -9.41 -15.93 3.16
CA PRO A 37 -10.52 -14.99 3.07
C PRO A 37 -11.74 -15.72 2.50
N ARG A 38 -12.89 -15.59 3.16
CA ARG A 38 -14.18 -16.17 2.76
C ARG A 38 -15.29 -15.13 2.88
N GLY A 39 -16.32 -15.26 2.05
CA GLY A 39 -17.49 -14.38 2.09
C GLY A 39 -17.13 -12.91 1.80
N PRO A 40 -17.69 -11.94 2.54
CA PRO A 40 -17.45 -10.50 2.31
C PRO A 40 -15.98 -10.10 2.35
N VAL A 41 -15.18 -10.77 3.18
CA VAL A 41 -13.74 -10.48 3.30
C VAL A 41 -12.98 -10.82 2.01
N LEU A 42 -13.45 -11.80 1.24
CA LEU A 42 -12.85 -12.14 -0.06
C LEU A 42 -13.00 -10.99 -1.06
N VAL A 43 -14.16 -10.32 -1.07
CA VAL A 43 -14.45 -9.19 -1.97
C VAL A 43 -13.58 -7.98 -1.60
N VAL A 44 -13.45 -7.70 -0.31
CA VAL A 44 -12.56 -6.61 0.16
C VAL A 44 -11.11 -6.94 -0.17
N ALA A 45 -10.66 -8.17 0.11
CA ALA A 45 -9.30 -8.59 -0.20
C ALA A 45 -9.02 -8.49 -1.71
N SER A 46 -9.91 -8.98 -2.58
CA SER A 46 -9.70 -8.90 -4.03
C SER A 46 -9.67 -7.48 -4.55
N ALA A 47 -10.51 -6.58 -4.03
CA ALA A 47 -10.47 -5.15 -4.38
C ALA A 47 -9.16 -4.50 -3.94
N VAL A 48 -8.73 -4.76 -2.70
CA VAL A 48 -7.48 -4.23 -2.13
C VAL A 48 -6.27 -4.73 -2.91
N TYR A 49 -6.17 -6.05 -3.14
CA TYR A 49 -5.07 -6.64 -3.92
C TYR A 49 -5.10 -6.13 -5.37
N GLY A 50 -6.27 -6.02 -6.00
CA GLY A 50 -6.38 -5.49 -7.36
C GLY A 50 -5.86 -4.06 -7.50
N VAL A 51 -6.20 -3.17 -6.56
CA VAL A 51 -5.73 -1.77 -6.57
C VAL A 51 -4.25 -1.67 -6.22
N THR A 52 -3.76 -2.50 -5.30
CA THR A 52 -2.37 -2.43 -4.83
C THR A 52 -1.38 -3.25 -5.64
N ASP A 53 -1.80 -4.25 -6.40
CA ASP A 53 -0.89 -5.07 -7.20
C ASP A 53 -0.32 -4.30 -8.38
N TRP A 54 -1.08 -3.39 -9.00
CA TRP A 54 -0.58 -2.52 -10.07
C TRP A 54 0.62 -1.64 -9.64
N PRO A 55 0.54 -0.83 -8.57
CA PRO A 55 1.67 -0.02 -8.10
C PRO A 55 2.80 -0.89 -7.52
N MET A 56 2.47 -1.99 -6.84
CA MET A 56 3.46 -2.92 -6.31
C MET A 56 4.27 -3.59 -7.43
N ASN A 57 3.62 -3.96 -8.55
CA ASN A 57 4.34 -4.52 -9.71
C ASN A 57 5.24 -3.49 -10.39
N LEU A 58 4.87 -2.21 -10.41
CA LEU A 58 5.76 -1.15 -10.88
C LEU A 58 6.97 -1.01 -9.96
N LEU A 59 6.77 -1.07 -8.65
CA LEU A 59 7.85 -1.00 -7.67
C LEU A 59 8.76 -2.23 -7.72
N ARG A 60 8.21 -3.44 -7.90
CA ARG A 60 8.97 -4.70 -8.01
C ARG A 60 9.94 -4.74 -9.19
N LYS A 61 9.73 -3.89 -10.20
CA LYS A 61 10.70 -3.71 -11.30
C LYS A 61 11.96 -2.98 -10.84
N VAL A 62 11.87 -2.15 -9.80
CA VAL A 62 12.96 -1.33 -9.27
C VAL A 62 13.58 -1.99 -8.03
N VAL A 63 12.76 -2.60 -7.18
CA VAL A 63 13.20 -3.19 -5.91
C VAL A 63 12.88 -4.69 -5.92
N PRO A 64 13.88 -5.58 -6.06
CA PRO A 64 13.66 -7.01 -5.98
C PRO A 64 13.22 -7.43 -4.57
N PRO A 65 12.38 -8.47 -4.43
CA PRO A 65 11.92 -8.95 -3.12
C PRO A 65 13.08 -9.53 -2.32
N LEU A 66 13.43 -8.89 -1.20
CA LEU A 66 14.47 -9.35 -0.28
C LEU A 66 13.92 -10.50 0.58
N ARG A 67 14.45 -11.70 0.37
CA ARG A 67 14.14 -12.88 1.21
C ARG A 67 15.15 -12.94 2.35
N LEU A 68 14.73 -12.74 3.59
CA LEU A 68 15.59 -12.92 4.77
C LEU A 68 15.51 -14.36 5.29
N GLY A 69 16.37 -15.23 4.77
CA GLY A 69 16.48 -16.61 5.25
C GLY A 69 15.19 -17.42 5.04
N ASN A 70 14.66 -18.03 6.10
CA ASN A 70 13.47 -18.89 6.05
C ASN A 70 12.15 -18.14 6.29
N VAL A 71 12.22 -16.85 6.62
CA VAL A 71 11.06 -15.97 6.80
C VAL A 71 11.09 -14.95 5.67
N ALA A 72 10.15 -15.08 4.73
CA ALA A 72 9.86 -14.00 3.81
C ALA A 72 9.18 -12.87 4.61
N LEU A 73 9.97 -12.09 5.35
CA LEU A 73 9.52 -10.80 5.82
C LEU A 73 9.30 -9.99 4.54
N ASP A 74 8.06 -9.61 4.24
CA ASP A 74 7.78 -8.74 3.10
C ASP A 74 8.39 -7.37 3.39
N MET A 75 9.70 -7.27 3.17
CA MET A 75 10.50 -6.04 3.26
C MET A 75 9.96 -4.98 2.29
N GLY A 76 9.31 -5.41 1.20
CA GLY A 76 8.66 -4.52 0.24
C GLY A 76 7.56 -3.71 0.90
N PHE A 77 6.81 -4.31 1.82
CA PHE A 77 5.74 -3.67 2.55
C PHE A 77 6.25 -2.55 3.50
N LEU A 78 7.27 -2.81 4.32
CA LEU A 78 7.81 -1.83 5.27
C LEU A 78 8.43 -0.63 4.53
N ILE A 79 9.14 -0.91 3.43
CA ILE A 79 9.73 0.11 2.54
C ILE A 79 8.64 0.95 1.88
N LEU A 80 7.52 0.35 1.48
CA LEU A 80 6.39 1.08 0.88
C LEU A 80 5.69 2.03 1.87
N ILE A 81 5.46 1.60 3.11
CA ILE A 81 4.92 2.49 4.15
C ILE A 81 5.83 3.70 4.35
N ILE A 82 7.15 3.48 4.41
CA ILE A 82 8.12 4.54 4.63
C ILE A 82 8.15 5.49 3.42
N ALA A 83 8.24 4.94 2.21
CA ALA A 83 8.28 5.73 0.97
C ALA A 83 7.01 6.58 0.78
N VAL A 84 5.81 6.01 1.01
CA VAL A 84 4.57 6.76 0.87
C VAL A 84 4.40 7.79 1.98
N SER A 85 4.82 7.49 3.22
CA SER A 85 4.80 8.46 4.32
C SER A 85 5.69 9.67 4.02
N PHE A 86 6.88 9.46 3.45
CA PHE A 86 7.75 10.55 2.99
C PHE A 86 7.13 11.37 1.87
N LEU A 87 6.48 10.71 0.91
CA LEU A 87 5.84 11.37 -0.23
C LEU A 87 4.64 12.24 0.21
N LEU A 88 3.80 11.71 1.10
CA LEU A 88 2.67 12.44 1.70
C LEU A 88 3.13 13.66 2.49
N ASN A 89 4.18 13.49 3.30
CA ASN A 89 4.75 14.58 4.08
C ASN A 89 5.30 15.71 3.18
N GLY A 90 6.05 15.35 2.13
CA GLY A 90 6.56 16.32 1.17
C GLY A 90 5.44 17.04 0.40
N LEU A 91 4.40 16.33 -0.01
CA LEU A 91 3.27 16.92 -0.74
C LEU A 91 2.45 17.87 0.16
N GLN A 92 2.24 17.51 1.43
CA GLN A 92 1.60 18.39 2.42
C GLN A 92 2.44 19.64 2.71
N TYR A 93 3.77 19.49 2.81
CA TYR A 93 4.69 20.61 2.99
C TYR A 93 4.62 21.59 1.82
N LEU A 94 4.68 21.10 0.58
CA LEU A 94 4.54 21.93 -0.62
C LEU A 94 3.17 22.61 -0.71
N THR A 95 2.11 21.90 -0.33
CA THR A 95 0.75 22.46 -0.28
C THR A 95 0.66 23.60 0.74
N ALA A 96 1.27 23.43 1.92
CA ALA A 96 1.26 24.42 3.00
C ALA A 96 2.06 25.71 2.68
N ILE A 97 3.03 25.64 1.77
CA ILE A 97 3.86 26.79 1.37
C ILE A 97 3.24 27.54 0.17
N THR A 98 2.40 26.85 -0.61
CA THR A 98 1.78 27.38 -1.83
C THR A 98 0.37 27.92 -1.57
N SER A 99 -0.20 27.68 -0.37
CA SER A 99 -1.44 28.26 0.15
C SER A 99 -1.15 29.48 1.02
#